data_AF-A0A7J6TFI7-F1
#
_entry.id   AF-A0A7J6TFI7-F1
#
_cell.length_a   1.000
_cell.length_b   1.000
_cell.length_c   1.000
_cell.angle_alpha   90.00
_cell.angle_beta   90.00
_cell.angle_gamma   90.00
#
_symmetry.space_group_name_H-M   'P 1'
#
loop_
_entity.id
_entity.type
_entity.pdbx_description
1 polymer ?
#
loop_
_entity_poly.entity_id
_entity_poly.type
_entity_poly.pdbx_seq_one_letter_code
_entity_poly.pdbx_strand_id
1 'polypeptide(L)'
;MVTIQRSGFILDNEGKVLSDSYQVEKKMLGQGTYGSVSKAVNKSTKVVRAIKTISKSHLKNVARFRQEIAIMKMLDHPNIVKLFETFEDAKNIYLVLELCTGGELFDRIIDQGYFTESGAA
;
A
#
# COMPACT_ATOMS: atom_id res chain seq x y z
N MET A 1 18.27 -20.71 -17.69
CA MET A 1 16.95 -20.32 -17.17
C MET A 1 16.96 -18.83 -16.90
N VAL A 2 16.02 -18.06 -17.43
CA VAL A 2 15.87 -16.64 -17.08
C VAL A 2 14.94 -16.56 -15.87
N THR A 3 15.43 -16.03 -14.76
CA THR A 3 14.61 -15.78 -13.57
C THR A 3 13.90 -14.44 -13.76
N ILE A 4 12.59 -14.47 -13.99
CA ILE A 4 11.77 -13.27 -14.10
C ILE A 4 11.39 -12.83 -12.68
N GLN A 5 11.93 -11.69 -12.24
CA GLN A 5 11.63 -11.14 -10.91
C GLN A 5 10.45 -10.16 -10.96
N ARG A 6 9.47 -10.35 -10.07
CA ARG A 6 8.30 -9.47 -9.90
C ARG A 6 8.66 -7.99 -9.76
N SER A 7 9.76 -7.71 -9.05
CA SER A 7 10.25 -6.34 -8.81
C SER A 7 10.45 -5.53 -10.09
N GLY A 8 10.82 -6.19 -11.20
CA GLY A 8 10.99 -5.57 -12.51
C GLY A 8 9.68 -5.13 -13.20
N PHE A 9 8.52 -5.57 -12.70
CA PHE A 9 7.21 -5.22 -13.25
C PHE A 9 6.45 -4.20 -12.40
N ILE A 10 7.00 -3.80 -11.24
CA ILE A 10 6.40 -2.77 -10.39
C ILE A 10 6.90 -1.41 -10.84
N LEU A 11 6.01 -0.68 -11.52
CA LEU A 11 6.29 0.62 -12.12
C LEU A 11 6.51 1.70 -11.05
N ASP A 12 7.56 2.50 -11.26
CA ASP A 12 7.74 3.79 -10.59
C ASP A 12 7.27 4.91 -11.53
N ASN A 13 6.21 5.60 -11.15
CA ASN A 13 5.65 6.70 -11.93
C ASN A 13 6.10 8.04 -11.35
N GLU A 14 7.38 8.36 -11.51
CA GLU A 14 7.92 9.67 -11.12
C GLU A 14 7.37 10.78 -12.03
N GLY A 15 6.79 11.83 -11.43
CA GLY A 15 6.27 12.99 -12.15
C GLY A 15 4.93 12.78 -12.88
N LYS A 16 4.36 11.57 -12.88
CA LYS A 16 2.98 11.37 -13.35
C LYS A 16 1.98 11.69 -12.25
N VAL A 17 0.84 12.25 -12.64
CA VAL A 17 -0.21 12.59 -11.68
C VAL A 17 -1.04 11.34 -11.38
N LEU A 18 -1.09 10.94 -10.10
CA LEU A 18 -1.86 9.78 -9.65
C LEU A 18 -3.33 9.84 -10.12
N SER A 19 -3.93 11.02 -10.06
CA SER A 19 -5.33 11.23 -10.45
C SER A 19 -5.62 10.96 -11.91
N ASP A 20 -4.61 10.85 -12.78
CA ASP A 20 -4.81 10.49 -14.19
C ASP A 20 -5.13 9.00 -14.33
N SER A 21 -4.49 8.17 -13.51
CA SER A 21 -4.64 6.71 -13.53
C SER A 21 -5.69 6.19 -12.56
N TYR A 22 -5.87 6.88 -11.42
CA TYR A 22 -6.73 6.43 -10.33
C TYR A 22 -7.79 7.46 -9.97
N GLN A 23 -9.00 6.97 -9.70
CA GLN A 23 -10.03 7.73 -9.00
C GLN A 23 -9.98 7.37 -7.52
N VAL A 24 -9.45 8.29 -6.70
CA VAL A 24 -9.31 8.12 -5.24
C VAL A 24 -10.59 8.55 -4.54
N GLU A 25 -11.10 7.72 -3.63
CA GLU A 25 -12.25 8.06 -2.81
C GLU A 25 -11.88 9.12 -1.77
N LYS A 26 -12.82 10.05 -1.50
CA LYS A 26 -12.62 11.11 -0.50
C LYS A 26 -12.57 10.57 0.93
N LYS A 27 -13.27 9.46 1.19
CA LYS A 27 -13.30 8.81 2.51
C LYS A 27 -12.00 8.04 2.71
N MET A 28 -11.29 8.38 3.77
CA MET A 28 -10.11 7.62 4.20
C MET A 28 -10.54 6.29 4.82
N LEU A 29 -9.83 5.23 4.47
CA LEU A 29 -9.94 3.91 5.11
C LEU A 29 -9.18 3.88 6.44
N GLY A 30 -8.08 4.63 6.54
CA GLY A 30 -7.27 4.71 7.74
C GLY A 30 -6.29 5.88 7.72
N GLN A 31 -5.79 6.24 8.89
CA GLN A 31 -4.77 7.25 9.09
C GLN A 31 -3.67 6.69 9.98
N GLY A 32 -2.43 6.78 9.52
CA GLY A 32 -1.25 6.38 10.28
C GLY A 32 -0.29 7.54 10.49
N THR A 33 0.79 7.29 11.21
CA THR A 33 1.83 8.27 11.54
C THR A 33 2.39 9.01 10.32
N TYR A 34 2.51 8.31 9.19
CA TYR A 34 3.17 8.83 7.99
C TYR A 34 2.20 9.37 6.94
N GLY A 35 0.89 9.23 7.15
CA GLY A 35 -0.12 9.74 6.22
C GLY A 35 -1.42 8.93 6.22
N SER A 36 -2.10 8.93 5.09
CA SER A 36 -3.46 8.42 4.94
C SER A 36 -3.54 7.23 4.00
N VAL A 37 -4.56 6.40 4.17
CA VAL A 37 -4.93 5.34 3.23
C VAL A 37 -6.34 5.58 2.74
N SER A 38 -6.54 5.60 1.42
CA SER A 38 -7.86 5.73 0.80
C SER A 38 -8.08 4.62 -0.23
N LYS A 39 -9.33 4.22 -0.41
CA LYS A 39 -9.72 3.34 -1.50
C LYS A 39 -9.60 4.09 -2.82
N ALA A 40 -9.16 3.40 -3.88
CA ALA A 40 -9.11 3.96 -5.21
C ALA A 40 -9.49 2.92 -6.27
N VAL A 41 -9.98 3.41 -7.40
CA VAL A 41 -10.32 2.58 -8.56
C VAL A 41 -9.43 2.98 -9.72
N ASN A 42 -8.71 2.02 -10.29
CA ASN A 42 -7.95 2.25 -11.51
C ASN A 42 -8.93 2.58 -12.65
N LYS A 43 -8.72 3.69 -13.35
CA LYS A 43 -9.70 4.20 -14.33
C LYS A 43 -9.82 3.31 -15.57
N SER A 44 -8.72 2.70 -16.02
CA SER A 44 -8.69 1.87 -17.22
C SER A 44 -9.16 0.44 -16.93
N THR A 45 -8.62 -0.18 -15.88
CA THR A 45 -8.89 -1.60 -15.56
C THR A 45 -10.11 -1.81 -14.66
N LYS A 46 -10.63 -0.73 -14.03
CA LYS A 46 -11.69 -0.76 -13.00
C LYS A 46 -11.33 -1.54 -11.74
N VAL A 47 -10.07 -1.94 -11.60
CA VAL A 47 -9.60 -2.71 -10.46
C VAL A 47 -9.48 -1.81 -9.23
N VAL A 48 -9.99 -2.29 -8.10
CA VAL A 48 -9.96 -1.60 -6.81
C VAL A 48 -8.61 -1.82 -6.10
N ARG A 49 -8.08 -0.75 -5.48
CA ARG A 49 -6.81 -0.71 -4.75
C ARG A 49 -6.93 0.13 -3.48
N ALA A 50 -5.96 -0.02 -2.59
CA ALA A 50 -5.70 0.91 -1.50
C ALA A 50 -4.53 1.83 -1.88
N ILE A 51 -4.66 3.12 -1.66
CA ILE A 51 -3.57 4.08 -1.89
C ILE A 51 -3.14 4.65 -0.56
N LYS A 52 -1.91 4.34 -0.18
CA LYS A 52 -1.24 4.96 0.96
C LYS A 52 -0.51 6.22 0.48
N THR A 53 -0.96 7.37 0.94
CA THR A 53 -0.32 8.67 0.69
C THR A 53 0.61 8.99 1.84
N ILE A 54 1.87 9.26 1.54
CA ILE A 54 2.92 9.53 2.52
C ILE A 54 3.52 10.90 2.23
N SER A 55 3.42 11.81 3.20
CA SER A 55 4.04 13.13 3.07
C SER A 55 5.55 13.01 3.24
N LYS A 56 6.31 13.52 2.27
CA LYS A 56 7.78 13.58 2.36
C LYS A 56 8.25 14.41 3.56
N SER A 57 7.46 15.38 4.01
CA SER A 57 7.78 16.17 5.20
C SER A 57 7.78 15.35 6.50
N HIS A 58 7.07 14.22 6.54
CA HIS A 58 7.04 13.33 7.70
C HIS A 58 8.16 12.29 7.67
N LEU A 59 8.92 12.22 6.57
CA LEU A 59 10.03 11.29 6.42
C LEU A 59 11.34 11.94 6.86
N LYS A 60 12.00 11.36 7.86
CA LYS A 60 13.34 11.80 8.30
C LYS A 60 14.39 11.59 7.21
N ASN A 61 14.25 10.56 6.39
CA ASN A 61 15.16 10.24 5.29
C ASN A 61 14.41 9.57 4.14
N VAL A 62 14.14 10.34 3.08
CA VAL A 62 13.43 9.87 1.88
C VAL A 62 14.20 8.77 1.15
N ALA A 63 15.54 8.87 1.08
CA ALA A 63 16.37 7.85 0.41
C ALA A 63 16.28 6.49 1.11
N ARG A 64 16.31 6.48 2.44
CA ARG A 64 16.09 5.25 3.23
C ARG A 64 14.69 4.69 3.01
N PHE A 65 13.68 5.55 2.95
CA PHE A 65 12.30 5.10 2.67
C PHE A 65 12.16 4.48 1.28
N ARG A 66 12.86 4.99 0.26
CA ARG A 66 12.90 4.35 -1.07
C ARG A 66 13.56 2.96 -1.05
N GLN A 67 14.52 2.71 -0.16
CA GLN A 67 15.06 1.36 0.03
C GLN A 67 14.00 0.41 0.62
N GLU A 68 13.16 0.88 1.54
CA GLU A 68 12.03 0.08 2.05
C GLU A 68 11.02 -0.26 0.95
N ILE A 69 10.74 0.68 0.04
CA ILE A 69 9.92 0.43 -1.15
C ILE A 69 10.56 -0.65 -2.04
N ALA A 70 11.88 -0.59 -2.25
CA ALA A 70 12.59 -1.59 -3.05
C ALA A 70 12.45 -3.01 -2.46
N ILE A 71 12.50 -3.12 -1.13
CA ILE A 71 12.23 -4.39 -0.43
C ILE A 71 10.79 -4.83 -0.68
N MET A 72 9.80 -3.93 -0.49
CA MET A 72 8.39 -4.25 -0.74
C MET A 72 8.13 -4.77 -2.16
N LYS A 73 8.84 -4.26 -3.17
CA LYS A 73 8.72 -4.73 -4.56
C LYS A 73 9.12 -6.19 -4.76
N MET A 74 9.99 -6.70 -3.90
CA MET A 74 10.47 -8.09 -3.96
C MET A 74 9.53 -9.06 -3.24
N LEU A 75 8.60 -8.56 -2.41
CA LEU A 75 7.70 -9.39 -1.61
C LEU A 75 6.54 -9.91 -2.48
N ASP A 76 6.35 -11.24 -2.45
CA ASP A 76 5.16 -11.90 -2.98
C ASP A 76 4.81 -13.09 -2.09
N HIS A 77 3.89 -12.88 -1.15
CA HIS A 77 3.49 -13.89 -0.17
C HIS A 77 2.00 -13.74 0.14
N PRO A 78 1.22 -14.82 0.31
CA PRO A 78 -0.22 -14.75 0.58
C PRO A 78 -0.60 -13.94 1.83
N ASN A 79 0.30 -13.82 2.80
CA ASN A 79 0.07 -13.07 4.05
C ASN A 79 0.78 -11.71 4.10
N ILE A 80 1.33 -11.23 2.98
CA ILE A 80 1.98 -9.92 2.88
C ILE A 80 1.25 -9.10 1.82
N VAL A 81 0.87 -7.88 2.17
CA VAL A 81 0.19 -6.95 1.27
C VAL A 81 1.04 -6.70 0.02
N LYS A 82 0.42 -6.83 -1.16
CA LYS A 82 1.13 -6.64 -2.43
C LYS A 82 1.23 -5.17 -2.80
N LEU A 83 2.44 -4.75 -3.20
CA LEU A 83 2.68 -3.51 -3.92
C LEU A 83 2.50 -3.73 -5.43
N PHE A 84 1.75 -2.84 -6.08
CA PHE A 84 1.48 -2.89 -7.53
C PHE A 84 2.25 -1.84 -8.31
N GLU A 85 2.31 -0.61 -7.79
CA GLU A 85 3.02 0.51 -8.41
C GLU A 85 3.22 1.65 -7.39
N THR A 86 4.10 2.58 -7.73
CA THR A 86 4.33 3.79 -6.95
C THR A 86 4.12 5.03 -7.80
N PHE A 87 3.72 6.13 -7.16
CA PHE A 87 3.75 7.47 -7.74
C PHE A 87 4.53 8.37 -6.80
N GLU A 88 5.23 9.34 -7.37
CA GLU A 88 5.97 10.33 -6.58
C GLU A 88 5.81 11.72 -7.20
N ASP A 89 5.36 12.67 -6.39
CA ASP A 89 5.32 14.10 -6.74
C ASP A 89 6.26 14.89 -5.80
N ALA A 90 6.29 16.22 -5.91
CA ALA A 90 7.18 17.04 -5.09
C ALA A 90 6.97 16.91 -3.57
N LYS A 91 5.74 16.62 -3.13
CA LYS A 91 5.34 16.64 -1.71
C LYS A 91 5.11 15.24 -1.14
N ASN A 92 4.68 14.29 -1.95
CA ASN A 92 4.16 13.01 -1.50
C ASN A 92 4.74 11.83 -2.27
N ILE A 93 4.75 10.68 -1.61
CA ILE A 93 4.93 9.37 -2.21
C ILE A 93 3.61 8.61 -2.05
N TYR A 94 3.17 7.95 -3.12
CA TYR A 94 1.94 7.17 -3.15
C TYR A 94 2.27 5.71 -3.41
N LEU A 95 1.78 4.82 -2.55
CA LEU A 95 1.91 3.38 -2.72
C LEU A 95 0.55 2.81 -3.14
N VAL A 96 0.49 2.18 -4.32
CA VAL A 96 -0.71 1.47 -4.78
C VAL A 96 -0.63 0.02 -4.32
N LEU A 97 -1.47 -0.29 -3.35
CA LEU A 97 -1.46 -1.53 -2.60
C LEU A 97 -2.72 -2.36 -2.88
N GLU A 98 -2.62 -3.65 -2.56
CA GLU A 98 -3.78 -4.52 -2.40
C GLU A 98 -4.76 -3.94 -1.36
N LEU A 99 -6.06 -3.99 -1.69
CA LEU A 99 -7.11 -3.59 -0.75
C LEU A 99 -7.50 -4.80 0.10
N CYS A 100 -7.15 -4.76 1.39
CA CYS A 100 -7.58 -5.75 2.37
C CYS A 100 -8.93 -5.37 2.97
N THR A 101 -9.97 -6.17 2.78
CA THR A 101 -11.33 -5.90 3.27
C THR A 101 -11.65 -6.55 4.61
N GLY A 102 -10.67 -7.25 5.21
CA GLY A 102 -10.86 -8.04 6.43
C GLY A 102 -10.92 -7.26 7.75
N GLY A 103 -10.75 -5.94 7.72
CA GLY A 103 -10.64 -5.09 8.90
C GLY A 103 -9.27 -5.20 9.60
N GLU A 104 -9.14 -4.55 10.76
CA GLU A 104 -7.93 -4.65 11.58
C GLU A 104 -7.98 -5.90 12.47
N LEU A 105 -6.82 -6.54 12.66
CA LEU A 105 -6.73 -7.75 13.47
C LEU A 105 -7.07 -7.48 14.94
N PHE A 106 -6.63 -6.34 15.50
CA PHE A 106 -6.89 -6.00 16.90
C PHE A 106 -8.38 -5.81 17.19
N ASP A 107 -9.11 -5.11 16.32
CA ASP A 107 -10.56 -4.96 16.44
C ASP A 107 -11.25 -6.33 16.47
N ARG A 108 -10.80 -7.24 15.60
CA ARG A 108 -11.32 -8.61 15.52
C ARG A 108 -11.00 -9.45 16.75
N ILE A 109 -9.87 -9.20 17.42
CA ILE A 109 -9.50 -9.85 18.68
C ILE A 109 -10.40 -9.34 19.82
N ILE A 110 -10.63 -8.03 19.89
CA ILE A 110 -11.47 -7.41 20.92
C ILE A 110 -12.93 -7.87 20.78
N ASP A 111 -13.47 -7.88 19.56
CA ASP A 111 -14.85 -8.28 19.29
C ASP A 111 -15.15 -9.75 19.65
N GLN A 112 -14.13 -10.62 19.65
CA GLN A 112 -14.31 -12.05 19.96
C GLN A 112 -14.29 -12.38 21.46
N GLY A 113 -13.90 -11.43 22.34
CA GLY A 113 -13.96 -11.56 23.80
C GLY A 113 -12.96 -12.54 24.45
N TYR A 114 -12.79 -13.74 23.90
CA TYR A 114 -11.81 -14.75 24.32
C TYR A 114 -11.17 -15.42 23.11
N PHE A 115 -9.86 -15.27 22.95
CA PHE A 115 -9.06 -16.09 22.05
C PHE A 115 -8.52 -17.30 22.83
N THR A 116 -8.77 -18.51 22.34
CA THR A 116 -8.08 -19.71 22.85
C THR A 116 -6.69 -19.79 22.22
N GLU A 117 -5.70 -20.39 22.89
CA GLU A 117 -4.33 -20.56 22.33
C GLU A 117 -4.35 -21.23 20.95
N SER A 118 -5.33 -22.13 20.71
CA SER A 118 -5.50 -22.80 19.42
C SER A 118 -5.96 -21.87 18.28
N GLY A 119 -6.53 -20.70 18.57
CA GLY A 119 -6.91 -19.70 17.56
C GLY A 119 -5.85 -18.63 17.33
N ALA A 120 -4.80 -18.59 18.16
CA ALA A 120 -3.69 -17.65 18.07
C ALA A 120 -2.46 -18.21 17.33
N ALA A 121 -2.53 -19.47 16.88
CA ALA A 121 -1.46 -20.20 16.19
C ALA A 121 -1.60 -20.17 14.66
#